data_AF-A0A1N7Q2Z0-F1
#
_entry.id   AF-A0A1N7Q2Z0-F1
#
_cell.length_a   1.000
_cell.length_b   1.000
_cell.length_c   1.000
_cell.angle_alpha   90.00
_cell.angle_beta   90.00
_cell.angle_gamma   90.00
#
_symmetry.space_group_name_H-M   'P 1'
#
loop_
_entity.id
_entity.type
_entity.pdbx_description
1 polymer ?
#
loop_
_entity_poly.entity_id
_entity_poly.type
_entity_poly.pdbx_seq_one_letter_code
_entity_poly.pdbx_strand_id
1 'polypeptide(L)'
;MKNILNVLFVFISISVFSQSKSTKKIGVKNTVKTSMKKGNVVSKPNPDLVVLNKDLPLLIPKKKGDKFGYINQNGKFIIQPEYHIAVFFYEDCNLLNSPNEKVRKFGTGDYATVEKDMISYRVDQSGKRVYQFKDVDLGKCKFAEYKHQLFQAYILNGFYGIIEKATFVNAADYRQYQIYPQYQYLYIMEGDDVADPMIVASNNDKFGVIDVNNKIIIPFEYANIKRNFSWKLGKMFEVTKDGKNYYYIDANNKTY
;
A
#
# COMPACT_ATOMS: atom_id res chain seq x y z
N MET A 1 29.57 -55.64 11.38
CA MET A 1 28.95 -56.04 10.10
C MET A 1 27.92 -54.98 9.75
N LYS A 2 27.89 -54.28 8.61
CA LYS A 2 28.73 -54.22 7.40
C LYS A 2 28.53 -52.78 6.88
N ASN A 3 29.64 -52.09 6.63
CA ASN A 3 29.70 -50.81 5.95
C ASN A 3 29.34 -51.00 4.46
N ILE A 4 28.66 -50.04 3.84
CA ILE A 4 28.75 -49.83 2.40
C ILE A 4 29.02 -48.35 2.12
N LEU A 5 30.23 -48.16 1.62
CA LEU A 5 30.89 -46.99 1.09
C LEU A 5 30.41 -46.80 -0.36
N ASN A 6 29.98 -45.60 -0.75
CA ASN A 6 29.82 -45.25 -2.17
C ASN A 6 30.62 -43.99 -2.51
N VAL A 7 31.85 -44.28 -2.92
CA VAL A 7 32.68 -43.72 -3.99
C VAL A 7 32.32 -42.34 -4.57
N LEU A 8 33.31 -41.44 -4.41
CA LEU A 8 33.64 -40.25 -5.17
C LEU A 8 33.36 -40.33 -6.69
N PHE A 9 32.85 -39.25 -7.27
CA PHE A 9 33.35 -38.76 -8.56
C PHE A 9 33.63 -37.26 -8.49
N VAL A 10 34.91 -36.95 -8.64
CA VAL A 10 35.48 -35.61 -8.81
C VAL A 10 35.37 -35.24 -10.28
N PHE A 11 34.78 -34.07 -10.58
CA PHE A 11 35.09 -33.34 -11.80
C PHE A 11 35.45 -31.90 -11.43
N ILE A 12 36.77 -31.69 -11.40
CA ILE A 12 37.43 -30.38 -11.43
C ILE A 12 37.36 -29.91 -12.89
N SER A 13 36.79 -28.74 -13.13
CA SER A 13 37.12 -27.96 -14.33
C SER A 13 37.36 -26.51 -13.94
N ILE A 14 38.61 -26.26 -13.60
CA ILE A 14 39.24 -24.95 -13.54
C ILE A 14 39.41 -24.48 -14.99
N SER A 15 38.87 -23.32 -15.34
CA SER A 15 39.29 -22.57 -16.51
C SER A 15 39.73 -21.18 -16.09
N VAL A 16 41.02 -21.06 -15.80
CA VAL A 16 41.77 -19.81 -15.71
C VAL A 16 42.58 -19.69 -17.00
N PHE A 17 42.38 -18.61 -17.74
CA PHE A 17 43.30 -18.08 -18.75
C PHE A 17 43.19 -16.56 -18.67
N SER A 18 44.08 -15.89 -17.94
CA SER A 18 45.40 -15.36 -18.36
C SER A 18 45.34 -14.09 -19.23
N GLN A 19 45.49 -12.96 -18.51
CA GLN A 19 46.22 -11.71 -18.80
C GLN A 19 46.57 -11.32 -20.26
N SER A 20 46.32 -10.06 -20.62
CA SER A 20 47.41 -9.06 -20.75
C SER A 20 46.89 -7.61 -20.64
N LYS A 21 47.74 -6.74 -20.09
CA LYS A 21 47.52 -5.31 -19.88
C LYS A 21 47.88 -4.52 -21.14
N SER A 22 47.17 -3.42 -21.39
CA SER A 22 47.77 -2.22 -21.99
C SER A 22 47.09 -0.97 -21.45
N THR A 23 47.86 -0.22 -20.67
CA THR A 23 47.57 1.12 -20.18
C THR A 23 48.00 2.16 -21.21
N LYS A 24 47.14 3.14 -21.51
CA LYS A 24 47.59 4.49 -21.91
C LYS A 24 46.88 5.54 -21.05
N LYS A 25 47.70 6.38 -20.42
CA LYS A 25 47.33 7.50 -19.56
C LYS A 25 47.11 8.77 -20.40
N ILE A 26 46.06 9.49 -20.00
CA ILE A 26 45.95 10.95 -19.79
C ILE A 26 46.06 11.89 -21.00
N GLY A 27 44.92 12.53 -21.30
CA GLY A 27 44.85 13.94 -21.66
C GLY A 27 43.95 14.67 -20.67
N VAL A 28 44.53 15.43 -19.75
CA VAL A 28 43.80 16.39 -18.90
C VAL A 28 43.45 17.60 -19.77
N LYS A 29 42.16 17.91 -19.87
CA LYS A 29 41.71 19.29 -20.08
C LYS A 29 40.67 19.62 -19.03
N ASN A 30 41.06 20.52 -18.12
CA ASN A 30 40.15 21.20 -17.23
C ASN A 30 39.17 22.02 -18.07
N THR A 31 37.87 21.83 -17.84
CA THR A 31 36.88 22.87 -18.16
C THR A 31 35.80 22.84 -17.09
N VAL A 32 35.52 24.02 -16.60
CA VAL A 32 34.72 24.33 -15.43
C VAL A 32 33.24 24.02 -15.65
N LYS A 33 32.60 23.59 -14.55
CA LYS A 33 31.17 23.39 -14.28
C LYS A 33 30.20 24.15 -15.21
N THR A 34 29.21 23.41 -15.71
CA THR A 34 27.83 23.89 -15.74
C THR A 34 26.89 22.76 -15.35
N SER A 35 26.14 23.01 -14.29
CA SER A 35 25.01 22.21 -13.82
C SER A 35 23.96 22.10 -14.93
N MET A 36 23.61 20.88 -15.34
CA MET A 36 22.41 20.64 -16.14
C MET A 36 21.65 19.41 -15.59
N LYS A 37 20.54 19.77 -14.92
CA LYS A 37 19.29 19.04 -14.68
C LYS A 37 19.30 17.52 -14.81
N LYS A 38 19.06 16.88 -13.66
CA LYS A 38 18.50 15.52 -13.49
C LYS A 38 17.32 15.35 -14.46
N GLY A 39 17.52 14.63 -15.55
CA GLY A 39 16.43 14.22 -16.41
C GLY A 39 15.53 13.27 -15.64
N ASN A 40 14.25 13.62 -15.51
CA ASN A 40 13.21 12.67 -15.18
C ASN A 40 13.34 11.50 -16.16
N VAL A 41 13.47 10.28 -15.63
CA VAL A 41 13.33 9.07 -16.44
C VAL A 41 11.87 9.04 -16.86
N VAL A 42 11.58 9.63 -18.02
CA VAL A 42 10.27 9.56 -18.66
C VAL A 42 10.11 8.11 -19.10
N SER A 43 9.41 7.33 -18.30
CA SER A 43 8.83 6.06 -18.74
C SER A 43 8.03 6.34 -20.01
N LYS A 44 8.23 5.56 -21.06
CA LYS A 44 7.38 5.64 -22.27
C LYS A 44 5.91 5.66 -21.82
N PRO A 45 5.08 6.60 -22.33
CA PRO A 45 3.68 6.67 -21.93
C PRO A 45 3.00 5.36 -22.28
N ASN A 46 2.56 4.63 -21.25
CA ASN A 46 1.75 3.44 -21.45
C ASN A 46 0.32 3.94 -21.78
N PRO A 47 -0.22 3.66 -22.98
CA PRO A 47 -1.55 4.14 -23.35
C PRO A 47 -2.66 3.60 -22.45
N ASP A 48 -2.42 2.50 -21.73
CA ASP A 48 -3.37 1.94 -20.78
C ASP A 48 -3.34 2.60 -19.39
N LEU A 49 -2.37 3.47 -19.09
CA LEU A 49 -2.24 4.18 -17.81
C LEU A 49 -2.86 5.58 -17.87
N VAL A 50 -4.13 5.65 -18.26
CA VAL A 50 -4.91 6.89 -18.25
C VAL A 50 -5.39 7.20 -16.82
N VAL A 51 -5.16 8.43 -16.36
CA VAL A 51 -5.67 8.93 -15.08
C VAL A 51 -7.10 9.43 -15.29
N LEU A 52 -8.09 8.70 -14.76
CA LEU A 52 -9.51 9.06 -14.81
C LEU A 52 -9.93 9.84 -13.57
N ASN A 53 -9.42 9.42 -12.41
CA ASN A 53 -9.59 10.07 -11.12
C ASN A 53 -8.22 10.29 -10.50
N LYS A 54 -7.86 11.56 -10.29
CA LYS A 54 -6.56 11.96 -9.72
C LYS A 54 -6.43 11.64 -8.24
N ASP A 55 -7.54 11.46 -7.54
CA ASP A 55 -7.56 11.14 -6.12
C ASP A 55 -7.34 9.65 -5.84
N LEU A 56 -7.41 8.79 -6.86
CA LEU A 56 -7.25 7.35 -6.73
C LEU A 56 -5.88 6.89 -7.23
N PRO A 57 -5.37 5.75 -6.72
CA PRO A 57 -4.17 5.11 -7.26
C PRO A 57 -4.30 4.84 -8.76
N LEU A 58 -3.20 5.03 -9.49
CA LEU A 58 -3.13 4.70 -10.90
C LEU A 58 -3.23 3.18 -11.14
N LEU A 59 -2.65 2.40 -10.22
CA LEU A 59 -2.66 0.95 -10.20
C LEU A 59 -3.23 0.44 -8.89
N ILE A 60 -4.27 -0.38 -8.99
CA ILE A 60 -5.03 -0.90 -7.86
C ILE A 60 -4.77 -2.41 -7.76
N PRO A 61 -4.37 -2.94 -6.59
CA PRO A 61 -4.20 -4.38 -6.42
C PRO A 61 -5.50 -5.13 -6.70
N LYS A 62 -5.44 -6.21 -7.48
CA LYS A 62 -6.61 -7.04 -7.78
C LYS A 62 -6.28 -8.51 -7.71
N LYS A 63 -7.09 -9.25 -6.94
CA LYS A 63 -7.00 -10.71 -6.84
C LYS A 63 -7.69 -11.38 -8.03
N LYS A 64 -7.06 -12.41 -8.58
CA LYS A 64 -7.64 -13.34 -9.57
C LYS A 64 -7.15 -14.75 -9.24
N GLY A 65 -8.09 -15.64 -8.91
CA GLY A 65 -7.73 -16.91 -8.27
C GLY A 65 -7.04 -16.64 -6.93
N ASP A 66 -5.89 -17.27 -6.69
CA ASP A 66 -5.11 -17.08 -5.45
C ASP A 66 -4.00 -16.04 -5.56
N LYS A 67 -3.88 -15.38 -6.70
CA LYS A 67 -2.80 -14.42 -6.97
C LYS A 67 -3.33 -13.01 -7.16
N PHE A 68 -2.50 -12.04 -6.84
CA PHE A 68 -2.70 -10.62 -7.06
C PHE A 68 -1.87 -10.13 -8.24
N GLY A 69 -2.47 -9.22 -8.99
CA GLY A 69 -1.82 -8.34 -9.95
C GLY A 69 -2.28 -6.90 -9.72
N TYR A 70 -2.15 -6.06 -10.74
CA TYR A 70 -2.60 -4.68 -10.69
C TYR A 70 -3.44 -4.32 -11.90
N ILE A 71 -4.58 -3.69 -11.64
CA ILE A 71 -5.47 -3.13 -12.65
C ILE A 71 -5.31 -1.61 -12.70
N ASN A 72 -5.58 -1.02 -13.87
CA ASN A 72 -5.77 0.43 -13.98
C ASN A 72 -7.17 0.84 -13.49
N GLN A 73 -7.47 2.13 -13.54
CA GLN A 73 -8.77 2.69 -13.13
C GLN A 73 -9.95 2.31 -14.04
N ASN A 74 -9.69 1.64 -15.18
CA ASN A 74 -10.69 1.02 -16.06
C ASN A 74 -10.90 -0.48 -15.77
N GLY A 75 -10.18 -1.06 -14.80
CA GLY A 75 -10.27 -2.49 -14.48
C GLY A 75 -9.43 -3.41 -15.37
N LYS A 76 -8.62 -2.87 -16.29
CA LYS A 76 -7.72 -3.66 -17.13
C LYS A 76 -6.45 -4.02 -16.35
N PHE A 77 -6.09 -5.30 -16.32
CA PHE A 77 -4.81 -5.75 -15.77
C PHE A 77 -3.64 -5.16 -16.55
N ILE A 78 -2.80 -4.40 -15.85
CA ILE A 78 -1.51 -3.88 -16.34
C ILE A 78 -0.38 -4.80 -15.91
N ILE A 79 -0.45 -5.29 -14.67
CA ILE A 79 0.47 -6.29 -14.12
C ILE A 79 -0.35 -7.55 -13.89
N GLN A 80 0.01 -8.64 -14.57
CA GLN A 80 -0.74 -9.89 -14.50
C GLN A 80 -0.65 -10.51 -13.09
N PRO A 81 -1.69 -11.24 -12.65
CA PRO A 81 -1.68 -11.92 -11.36
C PRO A 81 -0.56 -12.96 -11.25
N GLU A 82 0.47 -12.67 -10.48
CA GLU A 82 1.57 -13.62 -10.21
C GLU A 82 2.05 -13.62 -8.75
N TYR A 83 1.57 -12.69 -7.92
CA TYR A 83 2.01 -12.46 -6.54
C TYR A 83 1.00 -13.03 -5.54
N HIS A 84 1.44 -13.57 -4.40
CA HIS A 84 0.50 -13.93 -3.34
C HIS A 84 0.16 -12.74 -2.43
N ILE A 85 1.01 -11.71 -2.41
CA ILE A 85 0.74 -10.42 -1.77
C ILE A 85 1.08 -9.29 -2.73
N ALA A 86 0.19 -8.31 -2.85
CA ALA A 86 0.42 -7.07 -3.58
C ALA A 86 -0.25 -5.92 -2.82
N VAL A 87 0.54 -4.95 -2.36
CA VAL A 87 0.02 -3.74 -1.70
C VAL A 87 -0.05 -2.58 -2.69
N PHE A 88 -0.67 -1.47 -2.29
CA PHE A 88 -0.70 -0.25 -3.09
C PHE A 88 0.71 0.28 -3.39
N PHE A 89 0.84 1.03 -4.48
CA PHE A 89 2.01 1.85 -4.75
C PHE A 89 2.10 2.93 -3.68
N TYR A 90 3.04 2.78 -2.77
CA TYR A 90 3.20 3.63 -1.59
C TYR A 90 4.63 3.58 -1.08
N GLU A 91 4.99 4.58 -0.29
CA GLU A 91 6.31 4.69 0.29
C GLU A 91 6.62 3.52 1.24
N ASP A 92 7.86 3.04 1.19
CA ASP A 92 8.40 2.07 2.13
C ASP A 92 9.40 2.79 3.04
N CYS A 93 8.98 3.04 4.28
CA CYS A 93 9.77 3.82 5.22
C CYS A 93 11.09 3.15 5.62
N ASN A 94 11.19 1.82 5.57
CA ASN A 94 12.42 1.11 5.89
C ASN A 94 13.46 1.34 4.79
N LEU A 95 13.06 1.25 3.52
CA LEU A 95 13.94 1.55 2.39
C LEU A 95 14.31 3.03 2.33
N LEU A 96 13.36 3.95 2.56
CA LEU A 96 13.66 5.39 2.59
C LEU A 96 14.72 5.74 3.65
N ASN A 97 14.72 5.04 4.78
CA ASN A 97 15.68 5.22 5.88
C ASN A 97 16.88 4.26 5.82
N SER A 98 17.08 3.55 4.70
CA SER A 98 18.12 2.54 4.57
C SER A 98 19.52 3.09 4.91
N PRO A 99 20.39 2.32 5.59
CA PRO A 99 21.81 2.66 5.71
C PRO A 99 22.52 2.67 4.34
N ASN A 100 21.99 1.95 3.35
CA ASN A 100 22.50 1.92 1.98
C ASN A 100 21.83 3.00 1.13
N GLU A 101 22.49 4.14 0.93
CA GLU A 101 21.91 5.28 0.22
C GLU A 101 21.45 4.96 -1.21
N LYS A 102 22.07 3.96 -1.85
CA LYS A 102 21.75 3.57 -3.24
C LYS A 102 20.37 2.92 -3.37
N VAL A 103 19.84 2.31 -2.30
CA VAL A 103 18.55 1.61 -2.33
C VAL A 103 17.39 2.48 -1.86
N ARG A 104 17.66 3.62 -1.20
CA ARG A 104 16.62 4.56 -0.72
C ARG A 104 15.63 4.98 -1.81
N LYS A 105 16.10 5.09 -3.05
CA LYS A 105 15.25 5.39 -4.22
C LYS A 105 14.10 4.40 -4.43
N PHE A 106 14.21 3.16 -3.97
CA PHE A 106 13.16 2.15 -4.10
C PHE A 106 12.09 2.25 -3.00
N GLY A 107 12.33 3.10 -1.98
CA GLY A 107 11.37 3.40 -0.92
C GLY A 107 10.33 4.46 -1.30
N THR A 108 10.43 5.10 -2.47
CA THR A 108 9.43 6.09 -2.91
C THR A 108 8.09 5.41 -3.26
N GLY A 109 7.02 6.20 -3.32
CA GLY A 109 5.70 5.76 -3.78
C GLY A 109 5.60 5.38 -5.25
N ASP A 110 6.70 5.49 -6.01
CA ASP A 110 6.76 5.06 -7.42
C ASP A 110 6.75 3.53 -7.58
N TYR A 111 6.93 2.81 -6.48
CA TYR A 111 6.97 1.35 -6.44
C TYR A 111 5.95 0.79 -5.46
N ALA A 112 5.54 -0.45 -5.70
CA ALA A 112 4.74 -1.23 -4.75
C ALA A 112 5.57 -2.37 -4.15
N THR A 113 5.20 -2.80 -2.95
CA THR A 113 5.73 -4.04 -2.37
C THR A 113 4.86 -5.21 -2.83
N VAL A 114 5.51 -6.24 -3.35
CA VAL A 114 4.87 -7.50 -3.74
C VAL A 114 5.66 -8.66 -3.15
N GLU A 115 4.97 -9.76 -2.90
CA GLU A 115 5.61 -11.00 -2.46
C GLU A 115 5.36 -12.10 -3.48
N LYS A 116 6.43 -12.84 -3.80
CA LYS A 116 6.39 -14.02 -4.67
C LYS A 116 7.29 -15.08 -4.07
N ASP A 117 6.76 -16.28 -3.88
CA ASP A 117 7.50 -17.42 -3.34
C ASP A 117 8.21 -17.10 -2.01
N MET A 118 7.50 -16.39 -1.11
CA MET A 118 8.00 -15.89 0.19
C MET A 118 9.14 -14.86 0.10
N ILE A 119 9.36 -14.27 -1.07
CA ILE A 119 10.37 -13.22 -1.28
C ILE A 119 9.67 -11.91 -1.61
N SER A 120 10.01 -10.87 -0.86
CA SER A 120 9.51 -9.51 -1.07
C SER A 120 10.33 -8.75 -2.11
N TYR A 121 9.63 -8.04 -2.99
CA TYR A 121 10.20 -7.20 -4.03
C TYR A 121 9.56 -5.82 -4.05
N ARG A 122 10.28 -4.83 -4.58
CA ARG A 122 9.69 -3.60 -5.10
C ARG A 122 9.48 -3.75 -6.60
N VAL A 123 8.28 -3.41 -7.06
CA VAL A 123 7.86 -3.50 -8.46
C VAL A 123 7.50 -2.10 -8.98
N ASP A 124 7.92 -1.78 -10.20
CA ASP A 124 7.53 -0.53 -10.87
C ASP A 124 6.17 -0.63 -11.56
N GLN A 125 5.67 0.48 -12.11
CA GLN A 125 4.35 0.53 -12.77
C GLN A 125 4.24 -0.34 -14.03
N SER A 126 5.36 -0.84 -14.57
CA SER A 126 5.36 -1.80 -15.69
C SER A 126 5.26 -3.26 -15.24
N GLY A 127 5.37 -3.53 -13.94
CA GLY A 127 5.42 -4.89 -13.38
C GLY A 127 6.83 -5.44 -13.25
N LYS A 128 7.87 -4.66 -13.56
CA LYS A 128 9.26 -5.10 -13.40
C LYS A 128 9.64 -5.07 -11.93
N ARG A 129 10.09 -6.21 -11.39
CA ARG A 129 10.74 -6.29 -10.08
C ARG A 129 12.09 -5.56 -10.15
N VAL A 130 12.20 -4.42 -9.48
CA VAL A 130 13.38 -3.53 -9.53
C VAL A 130 14.30 -3.68 -8.33
N TYR A 131 13.81 -4.27 -7.24
CA TYR A 131 14.57 -4.50 -6.03
C TYR A 131 14.00 -5.71 -5.28
N GLN A 132 14.89 -6.49 -4.67
CA GLN A 132 14.56 -7.59 -3.77
C GLN A 132 14.99 -7.17 -2.36
N PHE A 133 14.10 -7.31 -1.38
CA PHE A 133 14.37 -6.92 0.00
C PHE A 133 15.54 -7.71 0.59
N LYS A 134 16.34 -7.01 1.39
CA LYS A 134 17.46 -7.58 2.15
C LYS A 134 17.48 -6.95 3.53
N ASP A 135 17.62 -7.76 4.57
CA ASP A 135 17.60 -7.28 5.96
C ASP A 135 18.66 -6.21 6.22
N VAL A 136 19.85 -6.36 5.61
CA VAL A 136 20.97 -5.40 5.74
C VAL A 136 20.66 -4.01 5.16
N ASP A 137 19.68 -3.90 4.28
CA ASP A 137 19.26 -2.64 3.68
C ASP A 137 18.12 -1.98 4.46
N LEU A 138 17.51 -2.62 5.46
CA LEU A 138 16.35 -2.06 6.17
C LEU A 138 16.77 -1.03 7.21
N GLY A 139 16.33 0.21 7.00
CA GLY A 139 16.43 1.28 7.98
C GLY A 139 15.32 1.23 9.02
N LYS A 140 15.45 2.03 10.09
CA LYS A 140 14.37 2.23 11.06
C LYS A 140 13.47 3.36 10.61
N CYS A 141 12.17 3.11 10.53
CA CYS A 141 11.18 4.15 10.28
C CYS A 141 11.14 5.16 11.44
N LYS A 142 11.12 6.45 11.10
CA LYS A 142 10.83 7.51 12.07
C LYS A 142 9.32 7.65 12.15
N PHE A 143 8.74 7.33 13.30
CA PHE A 143 7.33 7.58 13.52
C PHE A 143 7.11 9.08 13.67
N ALA A 144 6.21 9.64 12.86
CA ALA A 144 5.71 10.99 13.10
C ALA A 144 4.95 11.02 14.43
N GLU A 145 4.85 12.19 15.03
CA GLU A 145 4.01 12.38 16.21
C GLU A 145 2.59 11.90 15.92
N TYR A 146 2.04 11.10 16.84
CA TYR A 146 0.70 10.56 16.71
C TYR A 146 -0.32 11.70 16.73
N LYS A 147 -1.06 11.86 15.64
CA LYS A 147 -2.19 12.79 15.59
C LYS A 147 -3.41 12.12 16.19
N HIS A 148 -3.90 12.65 17.29
CA HIS A 148 -5.13 12.17 17.91
C HIS A 148 -6.32 12.45 16.98
N GLN A 149 -7.19 11.45 16.82
CA GLN A 149 -8.48 11.61 16.15
C GLN A 149 -9.33 12.63 16.91
N LEU A 150 -9.97 13.55 16.19
CA LEU A 150 -10.88 14.54 16.79
C LEU A 150 -12.10 13.86 17.41
N PHE A 151 -12.59 12.84 16.70
CA PHE A 151 -13.78 12.10 17.06
C PHE A 151 -13.46 10.76 17.71
N GLN A 152 -14.37 10.31 18.58
CA GLN A 152 -14.31 9.01 19.25
C GLN A 152 -15.67 8.33 19.16
N ALA A 153 -15.66 7.00 18.98
CA ALA A 153 -16.86 6.20 19.11
C ALA A 153 -17.35 6.19 20.57
N TYR A 154 -18.66 6.36 20.77
CA TYR A 154 -19.32 6.30 22.07
C TYR A 154 -20.43 5.27 22.05
N ILE A 155 -20.55 4.48 23.12
CA ILE A 155 -21.54 3.40 23.21
C ILE A 155 -22.58 3.78 24.27
N LEU A 156 -23.86 3.75 23.89
CA LEU A 156 -24.99 3.96 24.78
C LEU A 156 -26.05 2.88 24.49
N ASN A 157 -26.47 2.16 25.52
CA ASN A 157 -27.49 1.11 25.42
C ASN A 157 -27.21 0.06 24.31
N GLY A 158 -25.93 -0.24 24.08
CA GLY A 158 -25.50 -1.20 23.05
C GLY A 158 -25.41 -0.64 21.62
N PHE A 159 -25.76 0.63 21.40
CA PHE A 159 -25.62 1.30 20.11
C PHE A 159 -24.41 2.23 20.10
N TYR A 160 -23.80 2.36 18.92
CA TYR A 160 -22.65 3.21 18.66
C TYR A 160 -23.09 4.56 18.09
N GLY A 161 -22.48 5.62 18.61
CA GLY A 161 -22.51 6.99 18.11
C GLY A 161 -21.10 7.57 18.06
N ILE A 162 -21.01 8.87 17.79
CA ILE A 162 -19.76 9.62 17.71
C ILE A 162 -19.84 10.84 18.61
N ILE A 163 -18.75 11.12 19.31
CA ILE A 163 -18.55 12.32 20.12
C ILE A 163 -17.24 13.00 19.72
N GLU A 164 -17.16 14.32 19.92
CA GLU A 164 -15.88 15.01 20.00
C GLU A 164 -15.40 14.98 21.45
N LYS A 165 -14.28 14.29 21.71
CA LYS A 165 -13.84 13.98 23.07
C LYS A 165 -13.59 15.23 23.93
N ALA A 166 -13.10 16.30 23.31
CA ALA A 166 -12.70 17.52 24.02
C ALA A 166 -13.89 18.30 24.59
N THR A 167 -15.08 18.18 23.98
CA THR A 167 -16.27 18.97 24.31
C THR A 167 -17.37 18.16 24.98
N PHE A 168 -17.29 16.83 24.93
CA PHE A 168 -18.28 15.92 25.50
C PHE A 168 -18.16 15.80 27.03
N VAL A 169 -19.18 16.28 27.75
CA VAL A 169 -19.21 16.35 29.23
C VAL A 169 -20.45 15.75 29.86
N ASN A 170 -21.57 15.67 29.15
CA ASN A 170 -22.85 15.18 29.68
C ASN A 170 -23.56 14.27 28.67
N ALA A 171 -23.53 12.96 28.93
CA ALA A 171 -24.19 11.95 28.10
C ALA A 171 -25.74 12.06 28.08
N ALA A 172 -26.35 12.77 29.04
CA ALA A 172 -27.79 13.01 29.01
C ALA A 172 -28.20 14.11 28.01
N ASP A 173 -27.26 14.95 27.57
CA ASP A 173 -27.53 16.00 26.57
C ASP A 173 -27.24 15.48 25.16
N TYR A 174 -28.29 15.11 24.43
CA TYR A 174 -28.19 14.57 23.08
C TYR A 174 -27.48 15.51 22.09
N ARG A 175 -27.41 16.82 22.39
CA ARG A 175 -26.76 17.82 21.53
C ARG A 175 -25.23 17.78 21.60
N GLN A 176 -24.67 17.07 22.57
CA GLN A 176 -23.21 16.90 22.69
C GLN A 176 -22.67 15.76 21.81
N TYR A 177 -23.55 15.00 21.16
CA TYR A 177 -23.15 13.95 20.24
C TYR A 177 -23.01 14.52 18.84
N GLN A 178 -21.90 14.18 18.18
CA GLN A 178 -21.73 14.43 16.75
C GLN A 178 -22.67 13.52 15.95
N ILE A 179 -22.75 12.25 16.36
CA ILE A 179 -23.76 11.30 15.87
C ILE A 179 -24.34 10.62 17.11
N TYR A 180 -25.64 10.81 17.33
CA TYR A 180 -26.31 10.15 18.46
C TYR A 180 -26.26 8.62 18.28
N PRO A 181 -26.05 7.83 19.36
CA PRO A 181 -25.96 6.38 19.29
C PRO A 181 -27.16 5.73 18.59
N GLN A 182 -26.89 5.11 17.43
CA GLN A 182 -27.92 4.53 16.57
C GLN A 182 -27.43 3.35 15.73
N TYR A 183 -26.11 3.15 15.62
CA TYR A 183 -25.54 2.08 14.81
C TYR A 183 -25.26 0.82 15.64
N GLN A 184 -25.40 -0.36 15.04
CA GLN A 184 -25.08 -1.63 15.71
C GLN A 184 -23.56 -1.78 15.92
N TYR A 185 -22.76 -1.18 15.04
CA TYR A 185 -21.31 -1.12 15.12
C TYR A 185 -20.80 0.14 14.41
N LEU A 186 -19.67 0.67 14.87
CA LEU A 186 -19.00 1.81 14.25
C LEU A 186 -17.48 1.72 14.43
N TYR A 187 -16.74 2.08 13.39
CA TYR A 187 -15.29 2.21 13.40
C TYR A 187 -14.86 3.45 12.60
N ILE A 188 -14.17 4.37 13.27
CA ILE A 188 -13.59 5.57 12.66
C ILE A 188 -12.28 5.17 11.97
N MET A 189 -12.21 5.34 10.65
CA MET A 189 -11.04 4.95 9.86
C MET A 189 -9.88 5.91 10.11
N GLU A 190 -8.67 5.36 10.16
CA GLU A 190 -7.46 6.19 10.21
C GLU A 190 -7.24 6.88 8.86
N GLY A 191 -6.95 8.18 8.91
CA GLY A 191 -6.61 9.01 7.77
C GLY A 191 -5.78 10.22 8.20
N ASP A 192 -5.31 10.98 7.21
CA ASP A 192 -4.50 12.18 7.46
C ASP A 192 -5.34 13.38 7.92
N ASP A 193 -6.61 13.42 7.51
CA ASP A 193 -7.61 14.38 7.99
C ASP A 193 -8.40 13.77 9.16
N VAL A 194 -8.04 14.21 10.37
CA VAL A 194 -8.67 13.76 11.61
C VAL A 194 -10.02 14.44 11.89
N ALA A 195 -10.37 15.48 11.15
CA ALA A 195 -11.60 16.25 11.29
C ALA A 195 -12.70 15.79 10.31
N ASP A 196 -12.34 15.11 9.22
CA ASP A 196 -13.29 14.48 8.30
C ASP A 196 -12.94 13.00 8.03
N PRO A 197 -13.01 12.13 9.06
CA PRO A 197 -12.72 10.72 8.87
C PRO A 197 -13.87 9.99 8.18
N MET A 198 -13.53 8.98 7.37
CA MET A 198 -14.52 8.00 6.94
C MET A 198 -14.85 7.04 8.07
N ILE A 199 -16.13 6.71 8.22
CA ILE A 199 -16.60 5.87 9.32
C ILE A 199 -17.29 4.64 8.76
N VAL A 200 -16.74 3.46 9.04
CA VAL A 200 -17.43 2.20 8.75
C VAL A 200 -18.47 1.97 9.83
N ALA A 201 -19.73 1.86 9.44
CA ALA A 201 -20.84 1.61 10.36
C ALA A 201 -21.62 0.37 9.93
N SER A 202 -22.35 -0.25 10.87
CA SER A 202 -23.33 -1.28 10.54
C SER A 202 -24.74 -0.92 10.96
N ASN A 203 -25.69 -1.25 10.10
CA ASN A 203 -27.12 -1.08 10.30
C ASN A 203 -27.85 -2.25 9.62
N ASN A 204 -28.83 -2.84 10.30
CA ASN A 204 -29.56 -4.04 9.85
C ASN A 204 -28.62 -5.16 9.34
N ASP A 205 -27.56 -5.44 10.10
CA ASP A 205 -26.57 -6.49 9.82
C ASP A 205 -25.80 -6.32 8.51
N LYS A 206 -25.82 -5.11 7.94
CA LYS A 206 -25.04 -4.72 6.77
C LYS A 206 -24.11 -3.57 7.12
N PHE A 207 -22.96 -3.54 6.45
CA PHE A 207 -21.96 -2.49 6.58
C PHE A 207 -22.12 -1.46 5.45
N GLY A 208 -21.92 -0.21 5.82
CA GLY A 208 -21.80 0.94 4.94
C GLY A 208 -20.70 1.87 5.45
N VAL A 209 -20.55 3.00 4.78
CA VAL A 209 -19.63 4.07 5.20
C VAL A 209 -20.43 5.36 5.32
N ILE A 210 -20.22 6.06 6.42
CA ILE A 210 -20.79 7.37 6.67
C ILE A 210 -19.67 8.39 6.87
N ASP A 211 -19.99 9.66 6.65
CA ASP A 211 -19.17 10.77 7.14
C ASP A 211 -19.54 11.15 8.58
N VAL A 212 -18.82 12.13 9.12
CA VAL A 212 -19.01 12.60 10.49
C VAL A 212 -20.36 13.32 10.70
N ASN A 213 -21.02 13.76 9.62
CA ASN A 213 -22.33 14.40 9.64
C ASN A 213 -23.47 13.39 9.43
N ASN A 214 -23.19 12.10 9.59
CA ASN A 214 -24.13 11.00 9.39
C ASN A 214 -24.64 10.85 7.95
N LYS A 215 -23.95 11.44 6.97
CA LYS A 215 -24.26 11.24 5.55
C LYS A 215 -23.77 9.87 5.13
N ILE A 216 -24.64 9.10 4.49
CA ILE A 216 -24.29 7.82 3.88
C ILE A 216 -23.42 8.09 2.64
N ILE A 217 -22.15 7.68 2.70
CA ILE A 217 -21.21 7.72 1.58
C ILE A 217 -21.29 6.42 0.79
N ILE A 218 -21.24 5.29 1.49
CA ILE A 218 -21.43 3.95 0.92
C ILE A 218 -22.69 3.34 1.55
N PRO A 219 -23.68 2.90 0.76
CA PRO A 219 -24.90 2.28 1.28
C PRO A 219 -24.64 1.04 2.16
N PHE A 220 -25.54 0.80 3.11
CA PHE A 220 -25.53 -0.38 3.99
C PHE A 220 -25.97 -1.65 3.23
N GLU A 221 -25.12 -2.13 2.33
CA GLU A 221 -25.41 -3.31 1.50
C GLU A 221 -24.35 -4.41 1.58
N TYR A 222 -23.23 -4.15 2.27
CA TYR A 222 -22.10 -5.06 2.32
C TYR A 222 -22.20 -5.99 3.53
N ALA A 223 -21.81 -7.26 3.36
CA ALA A 223 -21.68 -8.20 4.47
C ALA A 223 -20.47 -7.83 5.37
N ASN A 224 -19.41 -7.27 4.79
CA ASN A 224 -18.30 -6.70 5.55
C ASN A 224 -17.58 -5.60 4.77
N ILE A 225 -17.01 -4.64 5.51
CA ILE A 225 -16.01 -3.69 5.04
C ILE A 225 -14.78 -3.85 5.95
N LYS A 226 -13.59 -3.99 5.37
CA LYS A 226 -12.36 -4.13 6.14
C LYS A 226 -11.93 -2.79 6.74
N ARG A 227 -11.45 -2.86 7.97
CA ARG A 227 -10.90 -1.74 8.74
C ARG A 227 -9.37 -1.75 8.62
N ASN A 228 -8.87 -1.64 7.39
CA ASN A 228 -7.46 -1.71 7.06
C ASN A 228 -6.95 -0.37 6.48
N PHE A 229 -5.66 -0.27 6.22
CA PHE A 229 -5.03 0.95 5.70
C PHE A 229 -5.39 1.27 4.24
N SER A 230 -6.26 0.52 3.55
CA SER A 230 -6.61 0.81 2.15
C SER A 230 -7.23 2.18 1.95
N TRP A 231 -7.98 2.67 2.96
CA TRP A 231 -8.50 4.04 2.93
C TRP A 231 -7.35 5.06 2.94
N LYS A 232 -6.42 4.92 3.89
CA LYS A 232 -5.26 5.82 4.02
C LYS A 232 -4.34 5.76 2.80
N LEU A 233 -4.10 4.56 2.26
CA LEU A 233 -3.12 4.33 1.21
C LEU A 233 -3.67 4.54 -0.22
N GLY A 234 -4.98 4.38 -0.41
CA GLY A 234 -5.58 4.43 -1.74
C GLY A 234 -6.94 5.12 -1.83
N LYS A 235 -7.48 5.66 -0.73
CA LYS A 235 -8.85 6.19 -0.66
C LYS A 235 -9.90 5.17 -1.12
N MET A 236 -9.67 3.90 -0.82
CA MET A 236 -10.54 2.78 -1.21
C MET A 236 -10.98 1.95 -0.01
N PHE A 237 -12.17 1.37 -0.11
CA PHE A 237 -12.68 0.40 0.85
C PHE A 237 -12.59 -1.01 0.29
N GLU A 238 -12.10 -1.96 1.08
CA GLU A 238 -12.15 -3.37 0.73
C GLU A 238 -13.42 -3.98 1.30
N VAL A 239 -14.33 -4.40 0.42
CA VAL A 239 -15.70 -4.77 0.76
C VAL A 239 -16.05 -6.16 0.26
N THR A 240 -17.09 -6.76 0.84
CA THR A 240 -17.64 -8.03 0.36
C THR A 240 -19.16 -8.08 0.57
N LYS A 241 -19.88 -8.68 -0.38
CA LYS A 241 -21.31 -8.98 -0.25
C LYS A 241 -21.59 -10.39 0.26
N ASP A 242 -20.63 -11.30 0.16
CA ASP A 242 -20.77 -12.73 0.48
C ASP A 242 -19.88 -13.20 1.66
N GLY A 243 -19.07 -12.30 2.22
CA GLY A 243 -18.15 -12.61 3.31
C GLY A 243 -16.85 -13.31 2.89
N LYS A 244 -16.69 -13.62 1.59
CA LYS A 244 -15.58 -14.43 1.05
C LYS A 244 -14.78 -13.69 -0.01
N ASN A 245 -15.47 -13.12 -1.00
CA ASN A 245 -14.88 -12.45 -2.13
C ASN A 245 -14.79 -10.96 -1.84
N TYR A 246 -13.59 -10.50 -1.52
CA TYR A 246 -13.31 -9.09 -1.28
C TYR A 246 -12.83 -8.40 -2.55
N TYR A 247 -13.28 -7.16 -2.73
CA TYR A 247 -12.91 -6.28 -3.84
C TYR A 247 -12.87 -4.83 -3.36
N TYR A 248 -12.24 -3.96 -4.14
CA TYR A 248 -12.15 -2.56 -3.80
C TYR A 248 -13.33 -1.78 -4.36
N ILE A 249 -13.78 -0.80 -3.60
CA ILE A 249 -14.64 0.29 -4.07
C ILE A 249 -14.02 1.64 -3.72
N ASP A 250 -14.27 2.65 -4.53
CA ASP A 250 -14.00 4.04 -4.16
C ASP A 250 -15.20 4.66 -3.40
N ALA A 251 -15.04 5.91 -2.95
CA ALA A 251 -16.08 6.65 -2.22
C ALA A 251 -17.34 6.94 -3.07
N ASN A 252 -17.31 6.73 -4.39
CA ASN A 252 -18.48 6.83 -5.27
C ASN A 252 -19.15 5.46 -5.50
N ASN A 253 -18.78 4.45 -4.71
CA ASN A 253 -19.25 3.06 -4.83
C ASN A 253 -18.90 2.42 -6.19
N LYS A 254 -17.90 2.92 -6.92
CA LYS A 254 -17.40 2.26 -8.14
C LYS A 254 -16.49 1.10 -7.74
N THR A 255 -16.69 -0.04 -8.38
CA THR A 255 -15.97 -1.29 -8.10
C THR A 255 -14.69 -1.44 -8.91
N TYR A 256 -13.68 -2.08 -8.31
CA TYR A 256 -12.39 -2.40 -8.92
C TYR A 256 -12.01 -3.85 -8.67
#